data_AF-A0A7J2XY51-F1
#
_entry.id   AF-A0A7J2XY51-F1
#
_cell.length_a   1.000
_cell.length_b   1.000
_cell.length_c   1.000
_cell.angle_alpha   90.00
_cell.angle_beta   90.00
_cell.angle_gamma   90.00
#
_symmetry.space_group_name_H-M   'P 1'
#
loop_
_entity.id
_entity.type
_entity.pdbx_description
1 polymer ?
#
loop_
_entity_poly.entity_id
_entity_poly.type
_entity_poly.pdbx_seq_one_letter_code
_entity_poly.pdbx_strand_id
1 'polypeptide(L)'
;SAWRILMDEASLKPERVVIAGTFGSHLKYEDALTIGLIPPVSEDNFISIGNSALTGAKSMMMSKRAYELAEDVLRVARHVNLTGKQNFPDIFIEGLKLGRREL
;
A
#
# COMPACT_ATOMS: atom_id res chain seq x y z
N SER A 1 -5.40 8.80 5.52
CA SER A 1 -4.96 7.93 4.40
C SER A 1 -5.68 6.59 4.42
N ALA A 2 -6.01 6.04 3.25
CA ALA A 2 -6.86 4.84 3.09
C ALA A 2 -6.32 3.58 3.78
N TRP A 3 -4.99 3.43 3.87
CA TRP A 3 -4.35 2.29 4.51
C TRP A 3 -4.79 2.10 5.98
N ARG A 4 -5.15 3.18 6.69
CA ARG A 4 -5.63 3.11 8.09
C ARG A 4 -6.90 2.27 8.21
N ILE A 5 -7.84 2.47 7.30
CA ILE A 5 -9.12 1.75 7.28
C ILE A 5 -8.89 0.27 6.98
N LEU A 6 -7.94 -0.05 6.09
CA LEU A 6 -7.60 -1.43 5.77
C LEU A 6 -6.91 -2.13 6.94
N MET A 7 -6.01 -1.44 7.66
CA MET A 7 -5.35 -1.98 8.84
C MET A 7 -6.34 -2.25 9.98
N ASP A 8 -7.26 -1.31 10.25
CA ASP A 8 -8.33 -1.49 11.24
C ASP A 8 -9.26 -2.66 10.87
N GLU A 9 -9.71 -2.73 9.62
CA GLU A 9 -10.56 -3.82 9.11
C GLU A 9 -9.87 -5.18 9.26
N ALA A 10 -8.55 -5.23 9.08
CA ALA A 10 -7.76 -6.45 9.23
C ALA A 10 -7.36 -6.72 10.69
N SER A 11 -7.57 -5.77 11.61
CA SER A 11 -7.04 -5.81 12.98
C SER A 11 -5.52 -6.03 13.02
N LEU A 12 -4.79 -5.38 12.10
CA LEU A 12 -3.34 -5.50 11.95
C LEU A 12 -2.65 -4.16 12.15
N LYS A 13 -1.34 -4.22 12.42
CA LYS A 13 -0.46 -3.04 12.42
C LYS A 13 0.48 -3.10 11.21
N PRO A 14 0.81 -1.95 10.59
CA PRO A 14 1.72 -1.92 9.47
C PRO A 14 3.16 -2.21 9.94
N GLU A 15 3.81 -3.20 9.33
CA GLU A 15 5.22 -3.55 9.59
C GLU A 15 6.14 -3.14 8.44
N ARG A 16 5.65 -3.24 7.20
CA ARG A 16 6.41 -2.96 5.98
C ARG A 16 5.55 -2.27 4.94
N VAL A 17 6.17 -1.37 4.18
CA VAL A 17 5.56 -0.68 3.05
C VAL A 17 6.32 -1.04 1.78
N VAL A 18 5.61 -1.66 0.83
CA VAL A 18 6.13 -1.92 -0.51
C VAL A 18 5.36 -1.06 -1.49
N ILE A 19 6.04 -0.11 -2.12
CA ILE A 19 5.44 0.83 -3.09
C ILE A 19 5.73 0.36 -4.50
N ALA A 20 4.66 0.18 -5.26
CA ALA A 20 4.70 -0.03 -6.69
C ALA A 20 4.23 1.21 -7.45
N GLY A 21 4.58 1.28 -8.73
CA GLY A 21 4.31 2.40 -9.63
C GLY A 21 5.57 3.21 -9.93
N THR A 22 5.60 3.80 -11.12
CA THR A 22 6.72 4.65 -11.58
C THR A 22 6.87 5.95 -10.77
N PHE A 23 5.81 6.37 -10.07
CA PHE A 23 5.90 7.45 -9.10
C PHE A 23 6.78 7.07 -7.90
N GLY A 24 6.62 5.83 -7.40
CA GLY A 24 7.33 5.34 -6.22
C GLY A 24 8.85 5.26 -6.38
N SER A 25 9.38 5.20 -7.60
CA SER A 25 10.83 5.11 -7.82
C SER A 25 11.60 6.38 -7.46
N HIS A 26 10.91 7.52 -7.34
CA HIS A 26 11.49 8.80 -6.92
C HIS A 26 10.95 9.28 -5.56
N LEU A 27 10.09 8.48 -4.92
CA LEU A 27 9.47 8.84 -3.65
C LEU A 27 10.47 8.60 -2.52
N LYS A 28 10.93 9.68 -1.89
CA LYS A 28 11.77 9.61 -0.69
C LYS A 28 10.93 9.18 0.51
N TYR A 29 11.51 8.33 1.34
CA TYR A 29 10.86 7.82 2.54
C TYR A 29 10.43 8.96 3.48
N GLU A 30 11.32 9.93 3.72
CA GLU A 30 11.09 11.04 4.64
C GLU A 30 9.95 11.94 4.16
N ASP A 31 9.88 12.20 2.85
CA ASP A 31 8.83 13.01 2.25
C ASP A 31 7.48 12.29 2.36
N ALA A 32 7.44 11.00 2.02
CA ALA A 32 6.24 10.17 2.10
C ALA A 32 5.71 10.07 3.54
N LEU A 33 6.61 9.92 4.51
CA LEU A 33 6.26 9.90 5.92
C LEU A 33 5.77 11.28 6.39
N THR A 34 6.47 12.35 6.01
CA THR A 34 6.17 13.72 6.44
C THR A 34 4.80 14.20 5.99
N ILE A 35 4.38 13.86 4.76
CA ILE A 35 3.05 14.20 4.25
C ILE A 35 1.95 13.22 4.69
N GLY A 36 2.29 12.18 5.44
CA GLY A 36 1.34 11.16 5.91
C GLY A 36 0.82 10.23 4.80
N LEU A 37 1.60 10.06 3.72
CA LEU A 37 1.25 9.15 2.63
C LEU A 37 1.33 7.69 3.08
N ILE A 38 2.39 7.36 3.84
CA ILE A 38 2.67 6.02 4.35
C ILE A 38 2.48 5.93 5.87
N PRO A 39 2.30 4.73 6.44
CA PRO A 39 2.38 4.51 7.88
C PRO A 39 3.79 4.77 8.44
N PRO A 40 3.92 5.00 9.76
CA PRO A 40 5.21 5.20 10.44
C PRO A 40 5.98 3.88 10.59
N VAL A 41 6.50 3.35 9.49
CA VAL A 41 7.46 2.23 9.49
C VAL A 41 8.88 2.77 9.44
N SER A 42 9.90 2.00 9.85
CA SER A 42 11.29 2.40 9.66
C SER A 42 11.66 2.47 8.17
N GLU A 43 12.70 3.23 7.84
CA GLU A 43 13.21 3.35 6.46
C GLU A 43 13.60 1.98 5.87
N ASP A 44 14.23 1.10 6.66
CA ASP A 44 14.55 -0.27 6.25
C ASP A 44 13.32 -1.12 5.87
N ASN A 45 12.14 -0.71 6.33
CA ASN A 45 10.86 -1.35 6.03
C ASN A 45 10.08 -0.62 4.93
N PHE A 46 10.70 0.32 4.24
CA PHE A 46 10.15 1.00 3.08
C PHE A 46 10.90 0.58 1.81
N ILE A 47 10.19 -0.04 0.86
CA ILE A 47 10.79 -0.57 -0.36
C ILE A 47 10.00 -0.08 -1.56
N SER A 48 10.70 0.49 -2.54
CA SER A 48 10.14 0.82 -3.85
C SER A 48 10.50 -0.25 -4.88
N ILE A 49 9.51 -0.82 -5.56
CA ILE A 49 9.69 -1.92 -6.53
C ILE A 49 9.36 -1.52 -7.97
N GLY A 50 9.11 -0.23 -8.22
CA GLY A 50 8.79 0.28 -9.56
C GLY A 50 7.54 -0.35 -10.16
N ASN A 51 7.53 -0.62 -11.47
CA ASN A 51 6.36 -1.18 -12.16
C ASN A 51 6.24 -2.71 -11.89
N SER A 52 5.61 -3.03 -10.76
CA SER A 52 5.36 -4.42 -10.35
C SER A 52 4.38 -5.15 -11.28
N ALA A 53 3.43 -4.45 -11.91
CA ALA A 53 2.49 -5.05 -12.84
C ALA A 53 3.20 -5.62 -14.09
N LEU A 54 4.08 -4.83 -14.70
CA LEU A 54 4.88 -5.29 -15.85
C LEU A 54 5.86 -6.40 -15.46
N THR A 55 6.51 -6.27 -14.30
CA THR A 55 7.45 -7.28 -13.79
C THR A 55 6.73 -8.60 -13.47
N GLY A 56 5.54 -8.53 -12.88
CA GLY A 56 4.68 -9.68 -12.61
C GLY A 56 4.19 -10.34 -13.90
N ALA A 57 3.76 -9.56 -14.88
CA ALA A 57 3.35 -10.09 -16.20
C ALA A 57 4.48 -10.87 -16.88
N LYS A 58 5.71 -10.33 -16.91
CA LYS A 58 6.88 -11.04 -17.43
C LYS A 58 7.18 -12.32 -16.64
N SER A 59 7.08 -12.26 -15.32
CA SER A 59 7.34 -13.41 -14.45
C SER A 59 6.34 -14.54 -14.70
N MET A 60 5.05 -14.22 -14.80
CA MET A 60 3.99 -15.18 -15.11
C MET A 60 4.13 -15.77 -16.53
N MET A 61 4.55 -14.96 -17.51
CA MET A 61 4.77 -15.42 -18.89
C MET A 61 5.92 -16.45 -18.99
N MET A 62 6.95 -16.30 -18.16
CA MET A 62 8.16 -17.13 -18.21
C MET A 62 8.18 -18.28 -17.21
N SER A 63 7.23 -18.35 -16.27
CA SER A 63 7.24 -19.34 -15.18
C SER A 63 5.84 -19.77 -14.78
N LYS A 64 5.54 -21.06 -14.98
CA LYS A 64 4.29 -21.69 -14.52
C LYS A 64 4.09 -21.53 -13.01
N ARG A 65 5.17 -21.68 -12.23
CA ARG A 65 5.13 -21.50 -10.77
C ARG A 65 4.78 -20.07 -10.37
N ALA A 66 5.26 -19.07 -11.11
CA ALA A 66 4.91 -17.67 -10.84
C ALA A 66 3.44 -17.39 -11.18
N TYR A 67 2.90 -18.02 -12.22
CA TYR A 67 1.49 -17.98 -12.56
C TYR A 67 0.62 -18.61 -11.46
N GLU A 68 0.96 -19.83 -11.02
CA GLU A 68 0.25 -20.54 -9.94
C GLU A 68 0.25 -19.71 -8.63
N LEU A 69 1.38 -19.09 -8.28
CA LEU A 69 1.45 -18.18 -7.13
C LEU A 69 0.49 -16.98 -7.27
N ALA A 70 0.37 -16.40 -8.47
CA ALA A 70 -0.56 -15.30 -8.71
C ALA A 70 -2.02 -15.75 -8.56
N GLU A 71 -2.36 -16.97 -8.99
CA GLU A 71 -3.68 -17.56 -8.77
C GLU A 71 -3.96 -17.77 -7.27
N ASP A 72 -2.99 -18.26 -6.50
CA ASP A 72 -3.14 -18.45 -5.06
C ASP A 72 -3.37 -17.12 -4.32
N VAL A 73 -2.63 -16.06 -4.70
CA VAL A 73 -2.85 -14.71 -4.18
C VAL A 73 -4.25 -14.20 -4.53
N LEU A 74 -4.73 -14.44 -5.75
CA LEU A 74 -6.07 -14.03 -6.18
C LEU A 74 -7.17 -14.70 -5.34
N ARG A 75 -7.00 -15.97 -4.95
CA ARG A 75 -7.99 -16.70 -4.13
C ARG A 75 -8.18 -16.10 -2.75
N VAL A 76 -7.17 -15.45 -2.19
CA VAL A 76 -7.21 -14.84 -0.85
C VAL A 76 -7.37 -13.32 -0.87
N ALA A 77 -7.23 -12.69 -2.04
CA ALA A 77 -7.40 -11.25 -2.19
C ALA A 77 -8.87 -10.85 -1.97
N ARG A 78 -9.11 -10.01 -0.95
CA ARG A 78 -10.43 -9.49 -0.63
C ARG A 78 -10.53 -8.01 -1.00
N HIS A 79 -11.55 -7.67 -1.80
CA HIS A 79 -11.91 -6.28 -2.04
C HIS A 79 -12.66 -5.70 -0.84
N VAL A 80 -12.20 -4.54 -0.35
CA VAL A 80 -12.84 -3.79 0.74
C VAL A 80 -13.36 -2.48 0.18
N ASN A 81 -14.68 -2.30 0.19
CA ASN A 81 -15.28 -1.04 -0.23
C ASN A 81 -15.10 0.03 0.86
N LEU A 82 -14.19 0.97 0.64
CA LEU A 82 -13.89 2.05 1.58
C LEU A 82 -14.98 3.11 1.66
N THR A 83 -15.68 3.42 0.56
CA THR A 83 -16.69 4.50 0.55
C THR A 83 -17.93 4.15 1.38
N GLY A 84 -18.17 2.87 1.62
CA GLY A 84 -19.23 2.39 2.51
C GLY A 84 -18.88 2.40 3.99
N LYS A 85 -17.65 2.77 4.37
CA LYS A 85 -17.22 2.80 5.77
C LYS A 85 -17.56 4.15 6.40
N GLN A 86 -18.19 4.14 7.57
CA GLN A 86 -18.66 5.35 8.26
C GLN A 86 -17.54 6.35 8.57
N ASN A 87 -16.32 5.85 8.87
CA ASN A 87 -15.15 6.66 9.18
C ASN A 87 -14.35 7.15 7.96
N PHE A 88 -14.71 6.73 6.74
CA PHE A 88 -13.97 7.12 5.53
C PHE A 88 -13.97 8.63 5.27
N PRO A 89 -15.10 9.36 5.35
CA PRO A 89 -15.12 10.80 5.11
C PRO A 89 -14.16 11.56 6.03
N ASP A 90 -14.17 11.25 7.32
CA ASP A 90 -13.30 11.92 8.31
C ASP A 90 -11.82 11.64 8.01
N ILE A 91 -11.47 10.38 7.76
CA ILE A 91 -10.10 9.94 7.42
C ILE A 91 -9.62 10.55 6.10
N PHE A 92 -10.54 10.78 5.16
CA PHE A 92 -10.25 11.41 3.88
C PHE A 92 -10.00 12.91 4.04
N ILE A 93 -10.88 13.64 4.75
CA ILE A 93 -10.73 15.08 5.00
C ILE A 93 -9.46 15.35 5.82
N GLU A 94 -9.20 14.55 6.86
CA GLU A 94 -7.94 14.60 7.59
C GLU A 94 -6.76 14.35 6.65
N GLY A 95 -6.94 13.43 5.70
CA GLY A 95 -6.06 13.08 4.59
C GLY A 95 -5.60 14.24 3.71
N LEU A 96 -6.42 15.28 3.58
CA LEU A 96 -6.15 16.44 2.71
C LEU A 96 -5.22 17.48 3.37
N LYS A 97 -5.07 17.44 4.70
CA LYS A 97 -4.17 18.34 5.43
C LYS A 97 -2.72 17.94 5.18
N LEU A 98 -1.87 18.90 4.83
CA LEU A 98 -0.43 18.73 4.69
C LEU A 98 0.23 18.80 6.08
N GLY A 99 1.11 17.85 6.38
CA GLY A 99 1.91 17.85 7.61
C GLY A 99 1.77 16.59 8.47
N ARG A 100 2.77 16.38 9.34
CA ARG A 100 2.88 15.21 10.22
C ARG A 100 1.69 15.21 11.18
N ARG A 101 0.83 14.19 11.07
CA ARG A 101 -0.32 14.00 11.96
C ARG A 101 0.19 13.40 13.26
N GLU A 102 -0.13 14.00 14.40
CA GLU A 102 0.12 13.37 15.69
C GLU A 102 -0.68 12.06 15.76
N LEU A 103 0.01 10.98 16.08
CA LEU A 103 -0.55 9.65 16.32
C LEU A 103 -0.79 9.47 17.81
#